data_AF-E2AHS5-F1
#
_entry.id   AF-E2AHS5-F1
#
_cell.length_a   1.000
_cell.length_b   1.000
_cell.length_c   1.000
_cell.angle_alpha   90.00
_cell.angle_beta   90.00
_cell.angle_gamma   90.00
#
_symmetry.space_group_name_H-M   'P 1'
#
loop_
_entity.id
_entity.type
_entity.pdbx_description
1 polymer ?
#
loop_
_entity_poly.entity_id
_entity_poly.type
_entity_poly.pdbx_seq_one_letter_code
_entity_poly.pdbx_strand_id
1 'polypeptide(L)'
;MNGIKQVAFNLTILSSVGLGGWYLGKLSEQKRYSNEKDNETSILSRIPIRSMPGLPLFGTISAATSLTSAESNREMGSKVSSIATRVSQIMKFGFPGLDHIRSYEDFVLSYDRRNKVAHWVFEHLTKERLQCKNEVDRSKCEFKPDQSIHPFFRSDNTDYKGSGYDRGHLAAAGNHKMEQNHMEQTFFLSNMAPQVGVGFNRDSWNRLEKHVRKLTNVYKDVYVCTGPLYLPKKEPDGKKYVRYEVIGVNHVAVPTHFYKVIVGETNDGKLDMEAFVMPNAPIDDNAPLTNFQVPPENIERAAGLLFFDKISRNKLSKVNGKRIGLL
;
A
#
# COMPACT_ATOMS: atom_id res chain seq x y z
N MET A 1 -40.62 -16.63 39.36
CA MET A 1 -40.52 -15.15 39.40
C MET A 1 -39.23 -14.62 40.06
N ASN A 2 -38.10 -15.34 40.05
CA ASN A 2 -36.85 -14.92 40.73
C ASN A 2 -35.64 -14.68 39.81
N GLY A 3 -35.75 -14.81 38.48
CA GLY A 3 -34.61 -14.63 37.56
C GLY A 3 -34.40 -13.21 37.04
N ILE A 4 -35.42 -12.35 37.07
CA ILE A 4 -35.38 -11.02 36.41
C ILE A 4 -34.80 -9.94 37.33
N LYS A 5 -34.90 -10.09 38.66
CA LYS A 5 -34.40 -9.09 39.62
C LYS A 5 -32.86 -9.09 39.76
N GLN A 6 -32.19 -10.22 39.50
CA GLN A 6 -30.74 -10.33 39.70
C GLN A 6 -29.92 -9.78 38.52
N VAL A 7 -30.48 -9.82 37.31
CA VAL A 7 -29.86 -9.22 36.10
C VAL A 7 -29.97 -7.69 36.13
N ALA A 8 -31.09 -7.14 36.61
CA ALA A 8 -31.28 -5.70 36.74
C ALA A 8 -30.31 -5.05 37.74
N PHE A 9 -30.01 -5.74 38.85
CA PHE A 9 -29.09 -5.26 39.89
C PHE A 9 -27.62 -5.21 39.43
N ASN A 10 -27.17 -6.18 38.63
CA ASN A 10 -25.80 -6.22 38.11
C ASN A 10 -25.54 -5.19 36.99
N LEU A 11 -26.55 -4.85 36.19
CA LEU A 11 -26.45 -3.81 35.16
C LEU A 11 -26.39 -2.39 35.74
N THR A 12 -27.09 -2.13 36.84
CA THR A 12 -27.06 -0.79 37.48
C THR A 12 -25.70 -0.51 38.11
N ILE A 13 -25.08 -1.49 38.78
CA ILE A 13 -23.77 -1.32 39.42
C ILE A 13 -22.65 -1.05 38.40
N LEU A 14 -22.64 -1.75 37.27
CA LEU A 14 -21.65 -1.55 36.20
C LEU A 14 -21.77 -0.16 35.55
N SER A 15 -23.00 0.34 35.35
CA SER A 15 -23.22 1.68 34.80
C SER A 15 -22.78 2.81 35.76
N SER A 16 -22.98 2.64 37.07
CA SER A 16 -22.57 3.63 38.08
C SER A 16 -21.06 3.71 38.27
N VAL A 17 -20.35 2.57 38.21
CA VAL A 17 -18.89 2.54 38.34
C VAL A 17 -18.21 3.12 37.09
N GLY A 18 -18.76 2.86 35.90
CA GLY A 18 -18.25 3.42 34.64
C GLY A 18 -18.39 4.95 34.56
N LEU A 19 -19.53 5.50 34.97
CA LEU A 19 -19.76 6.96 34.95
C LEU A 19 -18.95 7.68 36.03
N GLY A 20 -18.84 7.10 37.23
CA GLY A 20 -18.01 7.66 38.31
C GLY A 20 -16.53 7.71 37.95
N GLY A 21 -15.99 6.63 37.37
CA GLY A 21 -14.60 6.56 36.91
C GLY A 21 -14.29 7.57 35.79
N TRP A 22 -15.23 7.78 34.85
CA TRP A 22 -15.06 8.77 33.78
C TRP A 22 -15.07 10.21 34.31
N TYR A 23 -15.98 10.54 35.24
CA TYR A 23 -16.07 11.90 35.79
C TYR A 23 -14.86 12.23 36.69
N LEU A 24 -14.41 11.28 37.51
CA LEU A 24 -13.18 11.42 38.31
C LEU A 24 -11.93 11.51 37.42
N GLY A 25 -11.86 10.72 36.35
CA GLY A 25 -10.79 10.80 35.36
C GLY A 25 -10.70 12.19 34.72
N LYS A 26 -11.85 12.73 34.29
CA LYS A 26 -11.93 14.06 33.67
C LYS A 26 -11.57 15.20 34.64
N LEU A 27 -11.97 15.09 35.90
CA LEU A 27 -11.59 16.05 36.96
C LEU A 27 -10.09 15.98 37.30
N SER A 28 -9.52 14.76 37.34
CA SER A 28 -8.09 14.57 37.56
C SER A 28 -7.25 15.12 36.39
N GLU A 29 -7.73 14.97 35.16
CA GLU A 29 -7.09 15.55 33.96
C GLU A 29 -7.16 17.08 33.97
N GLN A 30 -8.31 17.67 34.33
CA GLN A 30 -8.43 19.12 34.47
C GLN A 30 -7.51 19.68 35.56
N LYS A 31 -7.36 18.97 36.69
CA LYS A 31 -6.47 19.39 37.78
C LYS A 31 -4.98 19.28 37.40
N ARG A 32 -4.60 18.28 36.59
CA ARG A 32 -3.26 18.19 35.99
C ARG A 32 -3.00 19.33 35.01
N TYR A 33 -3.98 19.66 34.16
CA TYR A 33 -3.88 20.78 33.22
C TYR A 33 -3.84 22.17 33.89
N SER A 34 -4.46 22.31 35.08
CA SER A 34 -4.37 23.52 35.89
C SER A 34 -3.02 23.65 36.60
N ASN A 35 -2.44 22.56 37.11
CA ASN A 35 -1.12 22.59 37.74
C ASN A 35 0.04 22.78 36.73
N GLU A 36 -0.16 22.42 35.46
CA GLU A 36 0.84 22.65 34.40
C GLU A 36 0.80 24.09 33.85
N LYS A 37 -0.26 24.85 34.15
CA LYS A 37 -0.46 26.24 33.70
C LYS A 37 0.19 27.32 34.56
N ASP A 38 0.75 26.97 35.71
CA ASP A 38 1.43 27.93 36.60
C ASP A 38 2.92 28.15 36.25
N ASN A 39 3.42 27.60 35.12
CA ASN A 39 4.84 27.71 34.77
C ASN A 39 5.17 28.16 33.34
N GLU A 40 4.22 28.68 32.55
CA GLU A 40 4.53 29.32 31.27
C GLU A 40 3.81 30.67 31.11
N THR A 41 4.52 31.73 31.49
CA THR A 41 4.17 33.12 31.19
C THR A 41 4.21 33.41 29.69
N SER A 42 3.10 33.99 29.20
CA SER A 42 2.98 34.87 28.03
C SER A 42 3.48 34.29 26.70
N ILE A 43 2.60 34.00 25.74
CA ILE A 43 2.14 34.93 24.70
C ILE A 43 1.05 34.14 23.94
N LEU A 44 -0.11 34.77 23.69
CA LEU A 44 -1.28 34.31 22.91
C LEU A 44 -2.61 34.41 23.69
N SER A 45 -2.83 35.53 24.37
CA SER A 45 -4.18 35.99 24.71
C SER A 45 -4.60 37.05 23.67
N ARG A 46 -5.46 36.64 22.72
CA ARG A 46 -6.47 37.45 21.98
C ARG A 46 -6.84 36.82 20.63
N ILE A 47 -7.59 35.71 20.64
CA ILE A 47 -8.50 35.36 19.53
C ILE A 47 -9.77 34.73 20.15
N PRO A 48 -10.97 35.28 19.94
CA PRO A 48 -12.20 34.70 20.48
C PRO A 48 -12.68 33.54 19.57
N ILE A 49 -12.60 32.30 20.05
CA ILE A 49 -13.16 31.14 19.34
C ILE A 49 -14.63 30.98 19.75
N ARG A 50 -15.53 31.26 18.80
CA ARG A 50 -16.98 31.05 18.92
C ARG A 50 -17.28 29.57 18.62
N SER A 51 -17.91 28.87 19.56
CA SER A 51 -18.38 27.49 19.39
C SER A 51 -19.68 27.46 18.57
N MET A 52 -19.75 26.66 17.51
CA MET A 52 -21.01 26.08 17.02
C MET A 52 -20.78 24.65 16.48
N PRO A 53 -21.76 23.74 16.65
CA PRO A 53 -21.67 22.34 16.25
C PRO A 53 -22.11 22.13 14.81
N GLY A 54 -21.48 21.19 14.10
CA GLY A 54 -21.92 20.78 12.77
C GLY A 54 -20.93 19.78 12.15
N LEU A 55 -21.29 18.50 12.18
CA LEU A 55 -20.66 17.47 11.35
C LEU A 55 -20.98 17.75 9.87
N PRO A 56 -20.01 17.53 8.96
CA PRO A 56 -20.30 16.96 7.66
C PRO A 56 -19.78 15.53 7.61
N LEU A 57 -20.71 14.58 7.56
CA LEU A 57 -20.54 13.36 6.78
C LEU A 57 -20.31 13.81 5.34
N PHE A 58 -19.11 13.62 4.80
CA PHE A 58 -18.79 13.23 3.42
C PHE A 58 -17.26 13.16 3.33
N GLY A 59 -16.74 11.98 3.02
CA GLY A 59 -15.30 11.76 2.84
C GLY A 59 -14.77 12.65 1.72
N THR A 60 -13.93 13.61 2.06
CA THR A 60 -13.17 14.36 1.08
C THR A 60 -12.13 13.43 0.48
N ILE A 61 -12.34 13.05 -0.77
CA ILE A 61 -11.26 12.56 -1.63
C ILE A 61 -10.25 13.70 -1.68
N SER A 62 -9.11 13.53 -1.01
CA SER A 62 -8.00 14.45 -1.18
C SER A 62 -7.52 14.29 -2.61
N ALA A 63 -7.93 15.21 -3.48
CA ALA A 63 -7.34 15.35 -4.80
C ALA A 63 -5.81 15.41 -4.64
N ALA A 64 -5.11 14.63 -5.46
CA ALA A 64 -3.66 14.51 -5.44
C ALA A 64 -3.00 15.89 -5.35
N THR A 65 -2.32 16.18 -4.24
CA THR A 65 -1.50 17.39 -4.13
C THR A 65 -0.21 17.14 -4.91
N SER A 66 -0.16 17.59 -6.15
CA SER A 66 1.09 17.79 -6.89
C SER A 66 1.71 19.11 -6.44
N LEU A 67 2.85 19.02 -5.75
CA LEU A 67 3.72 20.17 -5.46
C LEU A 67 5.00 20.04 -6.29
N THR A 68 5.18 20.95 -7.24
CA THR A 68 6.50 21.37 -7.74
C THR A 68 6.49 22.88 -7.96
N SER A 69 7.66 23.48 -7.77
CA SER A 69 7.97 24.91 -7.83
C SER A 69 7.47 25.59 -9.11
N ALA A 70 7.16 26.89 -8.98
CA ALA A 70 6.55 27.72 -10.00
C ALA A 70 7.44 27.88 -11.24
N GLU A 71 7.19 27.08 -12.27
CA GLU A 71 7.63 27.34 -13.65
C GLU A 71 6.46 27.15 -14.63
N SER A 72 6.22 28.20 -15.42
CA SER A 72 5.33 28.35 -16.58
C SER A 72 3.91 27.71 -16.54
N ASN A 73 2.88 28.56 -16.42
CA ASN A 73 1.47 28.16 -16.31
C ASN A 73 0.83 27.48 -17.53
N ARG A 74 1.54 27.33 -18.67
CA ARG A 74 0.98 26.69 -19.89
C ARG A 74 1.36 25.21 -20.03
N GLU A 75 2.58 24.84 -19.65
CA GLU A 75 3.03 23.43 -19.70
C GLU A 75 2.42 22.58 -18.59
N MET A 76 2.15 23.21 -17.43
CA MET A 76 1.56 22.54 -16.27
C MET A 76 0.19 21.94 -16.57
N GLY A 77 -0.69 22.65 -17.29
CA GLY A 77 -2.02 22.15 -17.65
C GLY A 77 -1.97 20.91 -18.56
N SER A 78 -1.03 20.90 -19.51
CA SER A 78 -0.80 19.76 -20.41
C SER A 78 -0.28 18.54 -19.64
N LYS A 79 0.69 18.74 -18.75
CA LYS A 79 1.28 17.67 -17.94
C LYS A 79 0.29 17.08 -16.92
N VAL A 80 -0.55 17.90 -16.30
CA VAL A 80 -1.62 17.43 -15.42
C VAL A 80 -2.65 16.59 -16.19
N SER A 81 -3.02 17.03 -17.40
CA SER A 81 -3.95 16.29 -18.26
C SER A 81 -3.37 14.92 -18.70
N SER A 82 -2.08 14.87 -19.06
CA SER A 82 -1.43 13.62 -19.45
C SER A 82 -1.31 12.62 -18.28
N ILE A 83 -0.99 13.09 -17.07
CA ILE A 83 -0.94 12.25 -15.87
C ILE A 83 -2.35 11.72 -15.53
N ALA A 84 -3.38 12.58 -15.55
CA ALA A 84 -4.75 12.13 -15.30
C ALA A 84 -5.21 11.06 -16.30
N THR A 85 -4.83 11.24 -17.57
CA THR A 85 -5.06 10.24 -18.62
C THR A 85 -4.30 8.94 -18.35
N ARG A 86 -3.04 9.02 -17.90
CA ARG A 86 -2.24 7.82 -17.62
C ARG A 86 -2.74 7.06 -16.39
N VAL A 87 -3.17 7.76 -15.34
CA VAL A 87 -3.80 7.15 -14.16
C VAL A 87 -5.08 6.40 -14.55
N SER A 88 -5.94 6.98 -15.40
CA SER A 88 -7.17 6.29 -15.82
C SER A 88 -6.89 5.03 -16.64
N GLN A 89 -5.82 5.04 -17.44
CA GLN A 89 -5.34 3.84 -18.14
C GLN A 89 -4.83 2.77 -17.17
N ILE A 90 -4.02 3.15 -16.18
CA ILE A 90 -3.45 2.20 -15.20
C ILE A 90 -4.57 1.59 -14.35
N MET A 91 -5.50 2.43 -13.88
CA MET A 91 -6.58 2.05 -12.97
C MET A 91 -7.87 1.64 -13.70
N LYS A 92 -7.75 1.16 -14.96
CA LYS A 92 -8.87 0.72 -15.82
C LYS A 92 -9.86 -0.16 -15.05
N PHE A 93 -9.33 -1.08 -14.24
CA PHE A 93 -10.10 -2.11 -13.54
C PHE A 93 -10.40 -1.81 -12.06
N GLY A 94 -10.26 -0.56 -11.64
CA GLY A 94 -10.61 -0.12 -10.29
C GLY A 94 -9.42 0.06 -9.35
N PHE A 95 -9.68 0.68 -8.21
CA PHE A 95 -8.69 0.94 -7.17
C PHE A 95 -8.81 -0.12 -6.07
N PRO A 96 -7.73 -0.82 -5.69
CA PRO A 96 -7.81 -1.83 -4.63
C PRO A 96 -8.27 -1.31 -3.27
N GLY A 97 -7.95 -0.05 -2.99
CA GLY A 97 -8.36 0.74 -1.84
C GLY A 97 -8.07 2.22 -2.11
N LEU A 98 -8.41 3.13 -1.19
CA LEU A 98 -8.29 4.58 -1.44
C LEU A 98 -7.45 5.32 -0.39
N ASP A 99 -6.73 4.61 0.47
CA ASP A 99 -5.88 5.25 1.48
C ASP A 99 -4.64 5.87 0.83
N HIS A 100 -4.43 7.15 1.09
CA HIS A 100 -3.24 7.93 0.72
C HIS A 100 -2.71 7.66 -0.71
N ILE A 101 -3.58 7.79 -1.71
CA ILE A 101 -3.23 7.57 -3.13
C ILE A 101 -2.24 8.61 -3.63
N ARG A 102 -1.20 8.13 -4.32
CA ARG A 102 -0.22 8.91 -5.05
C ARG A 102 -0.16 8.45 -6.49
N SER A 103 -0.23 9.40 -7.40
CA SER A 103 -0.08 9.16 -8.84
C SER A 103 1.32 9.58 -9.26
N TYR A 104 2.13 8.63 -9.71
CA TYR A 104 3.38 8.88 -10.40
C TYR A 104 3.11 8.87 -11.91
N GLU A 105 4.12 9.18 -12.72
CA GLU A 105 3.93 9.35 -14.16
C GLU A 105 3.60 8.03 -14.87
N ASP A 106 4.02 6.87 -14.34
CA ASP A 106 3.80 5.58 -14.99
C ASP A 106 3.34 4.44 -14.06
N PHE A 107 3.05 4.74 -12.78
CA PHE A 107 2.42 3.82 -11.84
C PHE A 107 1.59 4.58 -10.79
N VAL A 108 0.69 3.87 -10.10
CA VAL A 108 -0.15 4.40 -9.02
C VAL A 108 0.19 3.66 -7.73
N LEU A 109 0.21 4.37 -6.60
CA LEU A 109 0.57 3.83 -5.30
C LEU A 109 -0.44 4.24 -4.23
N SER A 110 -0.76 3.35 -3.30
CA SER A 110 -1.46 3.64 -2.05
C SER A 110 -0.49 3.45 -0.89
N TYR A 111 -0.28 4.47 -0.07
CA TYR A 111 0.78 4.45 0.94
C TYR A 111 0.27 4.18 2.36
N ASP A 112 0.82 3.16 3.05
CA ASP A 112 0.53 2.87 4.45
C ASP A 112 1.41 3.74 5.36
N ARG A 113 0.87 4.87 5.80
CA ARG A 113 1.55 5.79 6.74
C ARG A 113 1.90 5.13 8.08
N ARG A 114 1.19 4.07 8.49
CA ARG A 114 1.48 3.35 9.73
C ARG A 114 2.74 2.49 9.56
N ASN A 115 2.80 1.72 8.47
CA ASN A 115 3.88 0.76 8.20
C ASN A 115 5.09 1.34 7.42
N LYS A 116 4.98 2.57 6.88
CA LYS A 116 6.04 3.26 6.10
C LYS A 116 6.43 2.53 4.81
N VAL A 117 5.48 1.79 4.25
CA VAL A 117 5.56 1.07 2.96
C VAL A 117 4.23 1.24 2.22
N ALA A 118 4.13 0.85 0.96
CA ALA A 118 2.84 0.90 0.27
C ALA A 118 1.86 -0.16 0.81
N HIS A 119 0.56 0.16 0.81
CA HIS A 119 -0.50 -0.86 0.83
C HIS A 119 -0.48 -1.67 -0.47
N TRP A 120 -0.37 -0.97 -1.60
CA TRP A 120 -0.28 -1.55 -2.92
C TRP A 120 0.29 -0.55 -3.92
N VAL A 121 0.82 -1.07 -5.03
CA VAL A 121 1.11 -0.34 -6.26
C VAL A 121 0.38 -0.99 -7.43
N PHE A 122 0.12 -0.22 -8.47
CA PHE A 122 -0.57 -0.67 -9.67
C PHE A 122 0.16 -0.17 -10.91
N GLU A 123 0.41 -1.10 -11.84
CA GLU A 123 1.15 -0.85 -13.07
C GLU A 123 0.35 -1.37 -14.27
N HIS A 124 0.50 -0.68 -15.41
CA HIS A 124 -0.05 -1.11 -16.70
C HIS A 124 1.06 -1.17 -17.73
N LEU A 125 1.37 -2.39 -18.16
CA LEU A 125 2.48 -2.73 -19.02
C LEU A 125 1.98 -3.11 -20.42
N THR A 126 2.68 -2.66 -21.45
CA THR A 126 2.55 -3.17 -22.81
C THR A 126 3.95 -3.51 -23.33
N LYS A 127 4.02 -4.26 -24.43
CA LYS A 127 5.30 -4.63 -25.05
C LYS A 127 6.11 -3.39 -25.43
N GLU A 128 5.45 -2.36 -25.92
CA GLU A 128 6.04 -1.09 -26.33
C GLU A 128 6.63 -0.34 -25.13
N ARG A 129 5.91 -0.30 -24.00
CA ARG A 129 6.36 0.42 -22.79
C ARG A 129 7.55 -0.23 -22.09
N LEU A 130 7.78 -1.52 -22.33
CA LEU A 130 8.94 -2.25 -21.81
C LEU A 130 10.19 -2.11 -22.68
N GLN A 131 10.08 -1.52 -23.88
CA GLN A 131 11.23 -1.26 -24.72
C GLN A 131 12.10 -0.18 -24.08
N CYS A 132 13.39 -0.48 -23.92
CA CYS A 132 14.34 0.51 -23.42
C CYS A 132 14.60 1.54 -24.51
N LYS A 133 14.31 2.81 -24.24
CA LYS A 133 14.87 3.89 -25.05
C LYS A 133 16.33 4.09 -24.66
N ASN A 134 17.18 4.45 -25.63
CA ASN A 134 18.63 4.62 -25.44
C ASN A 134 19.00 5.68 -24.37
N GLU A 135 18.05 6.51 -23.96
CA GLU A 135 18.24 7.61 -23.02
C GLU A 135 17.98 7.22 -21.55
N VAL A 136 17.38 6.05 -21.29
CA VAL A 136 17.01 5.63 -19.93
C VAL A 136 18.11 4.79 -19.31
N ASP A 137 18.67 5.30 -18.21
CA ASP A 137 19.81 4.72 -17.50
C ASP A 137 19.51 4.56 -16.01
N ARG A 138 19.41 3.30 -15.58
CA ARG A 138 19.15 2.93 -14.19
C ARG A 138 20.27 3.37 -13.24
N SER A 139 21.51 3.48 -13.72
CA SER A 139 22.65 3.85 -12.87
C SER A 139 22.56 5.29 -12.34
N LYS A 140 21.76 6.14 -13.01
CA LYS A 140 21.46 7.52 -12.60
C LYS A 140 20.36 7.62 -11.55
N CYS A 141 19.71 6.52 -11.21
CA CYS A 141 18.62 6.52 -10.24
C CYS A 141 19.15 6.36 -8.81
N GLU A 142 18.67 7.21 -7.91
CA GLU A 142 19.04 7.18 -6.50
C GLU A 142 17.84 6.88 -5.62
N PHE A 143 18.02 5.98 -4.66
CA PHE A 143 17.02 5.76 -3.61
C PHE A 143 16.89 7.02 -2.77
N LYS A 144 15.70 7.62 -2.77
CA LYS A 144 15.44 8.87 -2.06
C LYS A 144 14.09 8.87 -1.36
N PRO A 145 13.98 9.51 -0.18
CA PRO A 145 12.68 9.68 0.47
C PRO A 145 11.71 10.48 -0.41
N ASP A 146 10.43 10.10 -0.40
CA ASP A 146 9.39 10.89 -1.07
C ASP A 146 9.00 12.10 -0.19
N GLN A 147 9.40 13.30 -0.62
CA GLN A 147 9.22 14.53 0.15
C GLN A 147 7.75 14.95 0.30
N SER A 148 6.85 14.43 -0.53
CA SER A 148 5.42 14.70 -0.43
C SER A 148 4.75 13.97 0.74
N ILE A 149 5.38 12.92 1.28
CA ILE A 149 4.91 12.23 2.48
C ILE A 149 5.37 13.03 3.70
N HIS A 150 4.45 13.30 4.61
CA HIS A 150 4.73 13.99 5.85
C HIS A 150 5.88 13.30 6.63
N PRO A 151 6.84 14.04 7.21
CA PRO A 151 8.04 13.46 7.83
C PRO A 151 7.77 12.32 8.83
N PHE A 152 6.71 12.40 9.65
CA PHE A 152 6.33 11.35 10.61
C PHE A 152 6.06 9.97 10.00
N PHE A 153 5.73 9.93 8.71
CA PHE A 153 5.30 8.72 8.01
C PHE A 153 6.27 8.33 6.90
N ARG A 154 7.41 9.00 6.80
CA ARG A 154 8.39 8.78 5.73
C ARG A 154 9.41 7.74 6.18
N SER A 155 9.75 6.80 5.29
CA SER A 155 10.94 5.96 5.43
C SER A 155 12.16 6.69 4.87
N ASP A 156 13.33 6.41 5.44
CA ASP A 156 14.61 6.96 5.03
C ASP A 156 15.63 5.86 4.72
N ASN A 157 16.66 6.18 3.93
CA ASN A 157 17.74 5.23 3.62
C ASN A 157 18.43 4.72 4.88
N THR A 158 18.50 5.55 5.94
CA THR A 158 19.03 5.17 7.25
C THR A 158 18.25 4.05 7.92
N ASP A 159 16.94 3.91 7.67
CA ASP A 159 16.15 2.81 8.23
C ASP A 159 16.54 1.45 7.64
N TYR A 160 16.94 1.44 6.36
CA TYR A 160 17.34 0.23 5.65
C TYR A 160 18.83 -0.10 5.85
N LYS A 161 19.67 0.91 6.11
CA LYS A 161 21.11 0.75 6.23
C LYS A 161 21.46 -0.17 7.40
N GLY A 162 22.13 -1.29 7.11
CA GLY A 162 22.54 -2.26 8.13
C GLY A 162 21.40 -3.12 8.70
N SER A 163 20.19 -3.02 8.15
CA SER A 163 19.01 -3.78 8.61
C SER A 163 19.03 -5.27 8.24
N GLY A 164 19.87 -5.67 7.28
CA GLY A 164 19.85 -7.00 6.67
C GLY A 164 18.84 -7.15 5.52
N TYR A 165 18.03 -6.13 5.23
CA TYR A 165 17.05 -6.12 4.14
C TYR A 165 17.46 -5.18 3.00
N ASP A 166 17.09 -5.56 1.79
CA ASP A 166 17.15 -4.69 0.62
C ASP A 166 15.97 -3.70 0.64
N ARG A 167 16.18 -2.56 -0.04
CA ARG A 167 15.11 -1.66 -0.49
C ARG A 167 14.42 -2.30 -1.69
N GLY A 168 13.49 -3.20 -1.41
CA GLY A 168 12.77 -3.98 -2.42
C GLY A 168 11.69 -3.16 -3.09
N HIS A 169 11.74 -3.04 -4.42
CA HIS A 169 10.75 -2.30 -5.19
C HIS A 169 9.43 -3.07 -5.24
N LEU A 170 8.29 -2.36 -5.12
CA LEU A 170 6.98 -2.93 -5.42
C LEU A 170 6.66 -2.73 -6.91
N ALA A 171 6.72 -1.49 -7.40
CA ALA A 171 6.72 -1.14 -8.82
C ALA A 171 8.17 -1.19 -9.32
N ALA A 172 8.49 -2.21 -10.12
CA ALA A 172 9.87 -2.53 -10.45
C ALA A 172 10.44 -1.57 -11.48
N ALA A 173 11.65 -1.03 -11.26
CA ALA A 173 12.31 -0.13 -12.22
C ALA A 173 12.37 -0.69 -13.65
N GLY A 174 12.50 -2.02 -13.79
CA GLY A 174 12.53 -2.71 -15.08
C GLY A 174 11.21 -2.65 -15.89
N ASN A 175 10.13 -2.19 -15.28
CA ASN A 175 8.81 -2.04 -15.91
C ASN A 175 8.59 -0.63 -16.49
N HIS A 176 9.41 0.35 -16.11
CA HIS A 176 9.21 1.77 -16.39
C HIS A 176 10.38 2.35 -17.19
N LYS A 177 10.50 1.95 -18.46
CA LYS A 177 11.67 2.23 -19.32
C LYS A 177 11.45 3.24 -20.44
N MET A 178 10.27 3.87 -20.46
CA MET A 178 9.88 4.79 -21.52
C MET A 178 10.56 6.15 -21.42
N GLU A 179 10.81 6.62 -20.20
CA GLU A 179 11.44 7.90 -19.89
C GLU A 179 12.26 7.76 -18.60
N GLN A 180 13.32 8.54 -18.47
CA GLN A 180 14.20 8.50 -17.31
C GLN A 180 13.43 8.77 -16.01
N ASN A 181 12.54 9.76 -16.02
CA ASN A 181 11.76 10.13 -14.84
C ASN A 181 10.78 9.02 -14.41
N HIS A 182 10.22 8.25 -15.34
CA HIS A 182 9.38 7.09 -14.98
C HIS A 182 10.18 6.08 -14.15
N MET A 183 11.43 5.82 -14.53
CA MET A 183 12.31 4.92 -13.79
C MET A 183 12.73 5.52 -12.45
N GLU A 184 13.15 6.79 -12.41
CA GLU A 184 13.60 7.47 -11.19
C GLU A 184 12.52 7.50 -10.11
N GLN A 185 11.25 7.70 -10.49
CA GLN A 185 10.13 7.68 -9.55
C GLN A 185 9.95 6.33 -8.86
N THR A 186 10.39 5.23 -9.47
CA THR A 186 10.36 3.91 -8.82
C THR A 186 11.34 3.80 -7.65
N PHE A 187 12.36 4.67 -7.58
CA PHE A 187 13.35 4.68 -6.51
C PHE A 187 12.94 5.51 -5.29
N PHE A 188 11.73 6.07 -5.28
CA PHE A 188 11.19 6.66 -4.05
C PHE A 188 11.00 5.60 -2.97
N LEU A 189 11.41 5.91 -1.74
CA LEU A 189 11.27 4.99 -0.61
C LEU A 189 9.81 4.67 -0.24
N SER A 190 8.85 5.46 -0.72
CA SER A 190 7.42 5.14 -0.64
C SER A 190 7.04 3.87 -1.41
N ASN A 191 7.76 3.57 -2.50
CA ASN A 191 7.63 2.36 -3.32
C ASN A 191 8.49 1.18 -2.80
N MET A 192 9.18 1.36 -1.67
CA MET A 192 10.02 0.33 -1.08
C MET A 192 9.31 -0.41 0.03
N ALA A 193 9.65 -1.68 0.17
CA ALA A 193 9.45 -2.45 1.39
C ALA A 193 10.72 -3.23 1.73
N PRO A 194 11.01 -3.51 3.01
CA PRO A 194 12.11 -4.37 3.39
C PRO A 194 11.93 -5.78 2.82
N GLN A 195 12.84 -6.18 1.94
CA GLN A 195 12.84 -7.50 1.32
C GLN A 195 14.14 -8.24 1.64
N VAL A 196 14.04 -9.55 1.88
CA VAL A 196 15.24 -10.41 1.94
C VAL A 196 15.99 -10.29 0.61
N GLY A 197 17.30 -10.06 0.68
CA GLY A 197 18.12 -9.82 -0.51
C GLY A 197 18.35 -11.07 -1.34
N VAL A 198 19.33 -11.88 -0.93
CA VAL A 198 19.70 -13.13 -1.60
C VAL A 198 18.64 -14.20 -1.37
N GLY A 199 18.26 -14.92 -2.42
CA GLY A 199 17.20 -15.92 -2.44
C GLY A 199 15.79 -15.34 -2.59
N PHE A 200 15.61 -14.01 -2.53
CA PHE A 200 14.30 -13.37 -2.68
C PHE A 200 14.34 -12.17 -3.63
N ASN A 201 14.56 -10.94 -3.14
CA ASN A 201 14.52 -9.70 -3.95
C ASN A 201 15.39 -9.79 -5.20
N ARG A 202 16.63 -10.26 -5.03
CA ARG A 202 17.63 -10.32 -6.11
C ARG A 202 17.39 -11.49 -7.08
N ASP A 203 16.64 -12.51 -6.63
CA ASP A 203 16.52 -13.82 -7.26
C ASP A 203 15.05 -14.19 -7.54
N SER A 204 14.40 -14.93 -6.63
CA SER A 204 13.05 -15.48 -6.82
C SER A 204 11.95 -14.43 -7.07
N TRP A 205 12.00 -13.27 -6.39
CA TRP A 205 11.07 -12.17 -6.64
C TRP A 205 11.30 -11.54 -8.02
N ASN A 206 12.56 -11.29 -8.38
CA ASN A 206 12.95 -10.81 -9.72
C ASN A 206 12.59 -11.82 -10.83
N ARG A 207 12.62 -13.14 -10.56
CA ARG A 207 12.09 -14.15 -11.48
C ARG A 207 10.60 -13.96 -11.75
N LEU A 208 9.80 -13.69 -10.71
CA LEU A 208 8.39 -13.36 -10.88
C LEU A 208 8.20 -12.05 -11.66
N GLU A 209 8.99 -11.02 -11.38
CA GLU A 209 8.93 -9.76 -12.15
C GLU A 209 9.29 -9.96 -13.64
N LYS A 210 10.32 -10.78 -13.93
CA LYS A 210 10.67 -11.17 -15.31
C LYS A 210 9.54 -11.95 -15.98
N HIS A 211 8.85 -12.82 -15.25
CA HIS A 211 7.67 -13.53 -15.74
C HIS A 211 6.57 -12.56 -16.13
N VAL A 212 6.18 -11.64 -15.24
CA VAL A 212 5.15 -10.62 -15.51
C VAL A 212 5.50 -9.79 -16.74
N ARG A 213 6.76 -9.37 -16.91
CA ARG A 213 7.20 -8.68 -18.13
C ARG A 213 7.09 -9.55 -19.39
N LYS A 214 7.39 -10.86 -19.31
CA LYS A 214 7.26 -11.77 -20.45
C LYS A 214 5.81 -11.95 -20.89
N LEU A 215 4.84 -11.76 -20.00
CA LEU A 215 3.42 -11.85 -20.32
C LEU A 215 2.99 -10.82 -21.39
N THR A 216 3.69 -9.71 -21.57
CA THR A 216 3.41 -8.75 -22.66
C THR A 216 3.75 -9.28 -24.06
N ASN A 217 4.37 -10.46 -24.17
CA ASN A 217 4.51 -11.17 -25.45
C ASN A 217 3.27 -12.01 -25.79
N VAL A 218 2.40 -12.26 -24.81
CA VAL A 218 1.19 -13.08 -24.94
C VAL A 218 -0.05 -12.20 -24.92
N TYR A 219 -0.09 -11.22 -24.03
CA TYR A 219 -1.18 -10.27 -23.86
C TYR A 219 -0.80 -8.90 -24.41
N LYS A 220 -1.80 -8.21 -24.96
CA LYS A 220 -1.65 -6.84 -25.46
C LYS A 220 -1.38 -5.87 -24.31
N ASP A 221 -2.21 -5.98 -23.27
CA ASP A 221 -2.15 -5.15 -22.06
C ASP A 221 -1.99 -6.08 -20.84
N VAL A 222 -1.05 -5.76 -19.96
CA VAL A 222 -0.81 -6.49 -18.70
C VAL A 222 -0.94 -5.52 -17.54
N TYR A 223 -1.88 -5.80 -16.65
CA TYR A 223 -2.14 -5.02 -15.45
C TYR A 223 -1.65 -5.80 -14.24
N VAL A 224 -0.88 -5.17 -13.36
CA VAL A 224 -0.34 -5.84 -12.17
C VAL A 224 -0.51 -4.97 -10.94
N CYS A 225 -1.09 -5.55 -9.90
CA CYS A 225 -1.10 -5.01 -8.55
C CYS A 225 -0.09 -5.77 -7.69
N THR A 226 0.80 -5.03 -7.02
CA THR A 226 1.84 -5.59 -6.13
C THR A 226 1.68 -5.00 -4.74
N GLY A 227 1.86 -5.79 -3.68
CA GLY A 227 1.83 -5.27 -2.32
C GLY A 227 2.37 -6.23 -1.26
N PRO A 228 2.59 -5.73 -0.03
CA PRO A 228 2.98 -6.54 1.12
C PRO A 228 1.80 -7.25 1.78
N LEU A 229 2.08 -8.33 2.53
CA LEU A 229 1.13 -9.00 3.42
C LEU A 229 1.74 -9.27 4.80
N TYR A 230 0.88 -9.25 5.81
CA TYR A 230 1.20 -9.54 7.20
C TYR A 230 0.36 -10.74 7.67
N LEU A 231 0.81 -11.95 7.34
CA LEU A 231 0.01 -13.17 7.50
C LEU A 231 0.16 -13.78 8.90
N PRO A 232 -0.94 -14.28 9.50
CA PRO A 232 -0.88 -14.90 10.81
C PRO A 232 -0.25 -16.29 10.76
N LYS A 233 0.47 -16.66 11.82
CA LYS A 233 0.95 -18.04 12.06
C LYS A 233 0.35 -18.57 13.36
N LYS A 234 0.07 -19.88 13.39
CA LYS A 234 -0.39 -20.57 14.60
C LYS A 234 0.82 -20.88 15.49
N GLU A 235 0.76 -20.53 16.76
CA GLU A 235 1.82 -20.78 17.74
C GLU A 235 1.49 -22.02 18.61
N PRO A 236 2.44 -22.55 19.41
CA PRO A 236 2.24 -23.74 20.24
C PRO A 236 1.09 -23.62 21.25
N ASP A 237 0.70 -22.40 21.63
CA ASP A 237 -0.45 -22.12 22.50
C ASP A 237 -1.81 -22.32 21.80
N GLY A 238 -1.80 -22.68 20.51
CA GLY A 238 -2.98 -22.92 19.70
C GLY A 238 -3.61 -21.67 19.08
N LYS A 239 -3.12 -20.47 19.41
CA LYS A 239 -3.64 -19.19 18.90
C LYS A 239 -2.89 -18.76 17.64
N LYS A 240 -3.46 -17.78 16.93
CA LYS A 240 -2.88 -17.20 15.72
C LYS A 240 -2.37 -15.79 16.02
N TYR A 241 -1.15 -15.50 15.61
CA TYR A 241 -0.53 -14.19 15.79
C TYR A 241 0.02 -13.68 14.47
N VAL A 242 -0.11 -12.37 14.27
CA VAL A 242 0.63 -11.64 13.23
C VAL A 242 1.86 -11.04 13.91
N ARG A 243 3.05 -11.45 13.49
CA ARG A 243 4.32 -10.96 14.01
C ARG A 243 5.22 -10.62 12.83
N TYR A 244 5.81 -9.43 12.88
CA TYR A 244 6.73 -8.94 11.88
C TYR A 244 7.73 -7.99 12.52
N GLU A 245 8.91 -7.89 11.95
CA GLU A 245 9.96 -6.96 12.37
C GLU A 245 9.64 -5.54 11.90
N VAL A 246 10.12 -4.53 12.65
CA VAL A 246 10.20 -3.15 12.19
C VAL A 246 11.65 -2.70 12.24
N ILE A 247 12.12 -2.00 11.20
CA ILE A 247 13.52 -1.57 11.06
C ILE A 247 13.65 -0.05 11.14
N GLY A 248 14.82 0.41 11.58
CA GLY A 248 15.16 1.82 11.64
C GLY A 248 14.41 2.62 12.72
N VAL A 249 14.73 3.90 12.82
CA VAL A 249 14.11 4.82 13.78
C VAL A 249 12.66 5.14 13.43
N ASN A 250 12.31 5.02 12.14
CA ASN A 250 10.96 5.26 11.66
C ASN A 250 10.05 4.03 11.75
N HIS A 251 10.57 2.89 12.27
CA HIS A 251 9.85 1.64 12.44
C HIS A 251 9.18 1.14 11.15
N VAL A 252 9.95 1.05 10.08
CA VAL A 252 9.47 0.55 8.78
C VAL A 252 9.15 -0.93 8.89
N ALA A 253 7.92 -1.33 8.57
CA ALA A 253 7.49 -2.71 8.73
C ALA A 253 8.14 -3.63 7.69
N VAL A 254 8.63 -4.78 8.13
CA VAL A 254 9.13 -5.87 7.28
C VAL A 254 7.97 -6.83 6.96
N PRO A 255 7.44 -6.85 5.73
CA PRO A 255 6.32 -7.72 5.40
C PRO A 255 6.67 -9.19 5.55
N THR A 256 5.70 -10.01 5.95
CA THR A 256 5.90 -11.46 6.04
C THR A 256 5.92 -12.12 4.65
N HIS A 257 5.16 -11.56 3.71
CA HIS A 257 4.99 -12.05 2.34
C HIS A 257 4.74 -10.86 1.41
N PHE A 258 4.85 -11.09 0.11
CA PHE A 258 4.44 -10.17 -0.93
C PHE A 258 3.51 -10.88 -1.91
N TYR A 259 2.65 -10.12 -2.56
CA TYR A 259 1.78 -10.63 -3.61
C TYR A 259 1.97 -9.90 -4.94
N LYS A 260 1.62 -10.59 -6.02
CA LYS A 260 1.26 -9.97 -7.30
C LYS A 260 -0.06 -10.56 -7.81
N VAL A 261 -1.01 -9.70 -8.15
CA VAL A 261 -2.24 -10.07 -8.87
C VAL A 261 -2.17 -9.44 -10.24
N ILE A 262 -2.25 -10.27 -11.28
CA ILE A 262 -2.01 -9.89 -12.67
C ILE A 262 -3.25 -10.21 -13.50
N VAL A 263 -3.65 -9.28 -14.37
CA VAL A 263 -4.63 -9.52 -15.43
C VAL A 263 -3.97 -9.22 -16.78
N GLY A 264 -3.97 -10.21 -17.67
CA GLY A 264 -3.58 -10.06 -19.07
C GLY A 264 -4.80 -9.96 -19.97
N GLU A 265 -4.82 -8.98 -20.86
CA GLU A 265 -5.86 -8.77 -21.87
C GLU A 265 -5.34 -9.18 -23.25
N THR A 266 -6.02 -10.14 -23.88
CA THR A 266 -5.69 -10.60 -25.23
C THR A 266 -6.21 -9.61 -26.28
N ASN A 267 -5.76 -9.77 -27.54
CA ASN A 267 -6.22 -8.92 -28.65
C ASN A 267 -7.74 -9.03 -28.91
N ASP A 268 -8.36 -10.17 -28.59
CA ASP A 268 -9.81 -10.39 -28.69
C ASP A 268 -10.58 -10.01 -27.42
N GLY A 269 -9.93 -9.32 -26.46
CA GLY A 269 -10.57 -8.78 -25.25
C GLY A 269 -10.86 -9.81 -24.16
N LYS A 270 -10.31 -11.03 -24.26
CA LYS A 270 -10.39 -12.02 -23.18
C LYS A 270 -9.40 -11.64 -22.07
N LEU A 271 -9.77 -12.01 -20.85
CA LEU A 271 -9.03 -11.67 -19.65
C LEU A 271 -8.57 -12.94 -18.94
N ASP A 272 -7.27 -13.09 -18.78
CA ASP A 272 -6.66 -14.17 -18.01
C ASP A 272 -6.02 -13.57 -16.74
N MET A 273 -6.17 -14.25 -15.60
CA MET A 273 -5.64 -13.79 -14.32
C MET A 273 -4.59 -14.75 -13.77
N GLU A 274 -3.55 -14.19 -13.16
CA GLU A 274 -2.60 -14.92 -12.32
C GLU A 274 -2.45 -14.23 -10.96
N ALA A 275 -2.30 -15.01 -9.89
CA ALA A 275 -2.21 -14.50 -8.53
C ALA A 275 -1.15 -15.27 -7.74
N PHE A 276 -0.15 -14.57 -7.21
CA PHE A 276 0.99 -15.15 -6.52
C PHE A 276 1.13 -14.57 -5.11
N VAL A 277 1.54 -15.41 -4.15
CA VAL A 277 1.99 -15.00 -2.82
C VAL A 277 3.33 -15.67 -2.51
N MET A 278 4.36 -14.88 -2.24
CA MET A 278 5.70 -15.38 -1.94
C MET A 278 6.15 -14.93 -0.53
N PRO A 279 6.74 -15.82 0.28
CA PRO A 279 7.27 -15.44 1.58
C PRO A 279 8.47 -14.50 1.44
N ASN A 280 8.58 -13.52 2.33
CA ASN A 280 9.76 -12.66 2.43
C ASN A 280 10.89 -13.41 3.16
N ALA A 281 11.43 -14.41 2.49
CA ALA A 281 12.45 -15.33 2.99
C ALA A 281 13.26 -15.87 1.80
N PRO A 282 14.47 -16.42 2.01
CA PRO A 282 15.19 -17.10 0.94
C PRO A 282 14.35 -18.24 0.34
N ILE A 283 14.26 -18.29 -0.98
CA ILE A 283 13.55 -19.31 -1.76
C ILE A 283 14.57 -19.99 -2.68
N ASP A 284 14.52 -21.32 -2.73
CA ASP A 284 15.34 -22.13 -3.64
C ASP A 284 15.12 -21.70 -5.11
N ASP A 285 16.20 -21.47 -5.84
CA ASP A 285 16.16 -21.05 -7.24
C ASP A 285 15.46 -22.06 -8.17
N ASN A 286 15.41 -23.34 -7.77
CA ASN A 286 14.71 -24.40 -8.51
C ASN A 286 13.20 -24.43 -8.20
N ALA A 287 12.73 -23.75 -7.16
CA ALA A 287 11.30 -23.73 -6.82
C ALA A 287 10.51 -23.05 -7.97
N PRO A 288 9.57 -23.74 -8.64
CA PRO A 288 8.83 -23.15 -9.74
C PRO A 288 7.83 -22.09 -9.24
N LEU A 289 7.62 -21.02 -10.04
CA LEU A 289 6.71 -19.92 -9.66
C LEU A 289 5.27 -20.40 -9.42
N THR A 290 4.85 -21.49 -10.08
CA THR A 290 3.54 -22.11 -9.91
C THR A 290 3.28 -22.58 -8.49
N ASN A 291 4.31 -22.88 -7.70
CA ASN A 291 4.16 -23.25 -6.28
C ASN A 291 3.62 -22.11 -5.43
N PHE A 292 3.76 -20.87 -5.90
CA PHE A 292 3.32 -19.66 -5.21
C PHE A 292 1.98 -19.14 -5.73
N GLN A 293 1.35 -19.84 -6.68
CA GLN A 293 0.02 -19.47 -7.17
C GLN A 293 -1.04 -19.76 -6.12
N VAL A 294 -1.90 -18.79 -5.86
CA VAL A 294 -3.01 -18.90 -4.91
C VAL A 294 -4.31 -18.41 -5.53
N PRO A 295 -5.48 -18.84 -5.03
CA PRO A 295 -6.74 -18.17 -5.36
C PRO A 295 -6.63 -16.65 -5.06
N PRO A 296 -7.00 -15.78 -6.00
CA PRO A 296 -6.92 -14.33 -5.81
C PRO A 296 -7.73 -13.84 -4.60
N GLU A 297 -8.83 -14.52 -4.27
CA GLU A 297 -9.67 -14.20 -3.11
C GLU A 297 -8.92 -14.39 -1.78
N ASN A 298 -7.91 -15.27 -1.74
CA ASN A 298 -7.07 -15.42 -0.55
C ASN A 298 -6.20 -14.17 -0.33
N ILE A 299 -5.74 -13.54 -1.42
CA ILE A 299 -4.97 -12.29 -1.35
C ILE A 299 -5.90 -11.16 -0.94
N GLU A 300 -7.10 -11.06 -1.51
CA GLU A 300 -8.09 -10.04 -1.15
C GLU A 300 -8.42 -10.08 0.34
N ARG A 301 -8.70 -11.27 0.88
CA ARG A 301 -8.98 -11.48 2.30
C ARG A 301 -7.80 -11.12 3.19
N ALA A 302 -6.57 -11.43 2.76
CA ALA A 302 -5.37 -11.18 3.55
C ALA A 302 -4.92 -9.71 3.51
N ALA A 303 -5.10 -9.04 2.37
CA ALA A 303 -4.72 -7.64 2.17
C ALA A 303 -5.79 -6.66 2.67
N GLY A 304 -7.05 -7.10 2.75
CA GLY A 304 -8.19 -6.19 3.00
C GLY A 304 -8.49 -5.29 1.81
N LEU A 305 -8.25 -5.79 0.58
CA LEU A 305 -8.38 -5.07 -0.69
C LEU A 305 -9.19 -5.91 -1.67
N LEU A 306 -9.79 -5.29 -2.69
CA LEU A 306 -10.40 -5.99 -3.83
C LEU A 306 -9.61 -5.71 -5.10
N PHE A 307 -9.18 -6.74 -5.83
CA PHE A 307 -8.38 -6.54 -7.03
C PHE A 307 -9.26 -6.70 -8.26
N PHE A 308 -9.15 -5.76 -9.20
CA PHE A 308 -9.89 -5.81 -10.47
C PHE A 308 -11.42 -5.87 -10.26
N ASP A 309 -11.95 -5.11 -9.31
CA ASP A 309 -13.36 -5.16 -8.86
C ASP A 309 -14.39 -4.80 -9.95
N LYS A 310 -13.96 -4.10 -11.01
CA LYS A 310 -14.78 -3.83 -12.20
C LYS A 310 -14.93 -5.05 -13.13
N ILE A 311 -14.16 -6.11 -12.91
CA ILE A 311 -14.24 -7.36 -13.67
C ILE A 311 -14.98 -8.39 -12.83
N SER A 312 -16.15 -8.81 -13.30
CA SER A 312 -16.81 -9.98 -12.72
C SER A 312 -15.97 -11.23 -13.00
N ARG A 313 -15.66 -12.02 -11.97
CA ARG A 313 -14.76 -13.19 -12.06
C ARG A 313 -15.20 -14.21 -13.12
N ASN A 314 -16.50 -14.35 -13.36
CA ASN A 314 -17.05 -15.22 -14.41
C ASN A 314 -16.72 -14.77 -15.85
N LYS A 315 -16.23 -13.54 -16.05
CA LYS A 315 -15.77 -13.03 -17.36
C LYS A 315 -14.30 -13.35 -17.64
N LEU A 316 -13.55 -13.87 -16.65
CA LEU A 316 -12.17 -14.32 -16.86
C LEU A 316 -12.20 -15.64 -17.63
N SER A 317 -11.36 -15.77 -18.66
CA SER A 317 -11.19 -17.02 -19.39
C SER A 317 -10.37 -18.03 -18.59
N LYS A 318 -9.36 -17.56 -17.83
CA LYS A 318 -8.54 -18.40 -16.96
C LYS A 318 -8.15 -17.70 -15.66
N VAL A 319 -7.93 -18.51 -14.63
CA VAL A 319 -7.28 -18.11 -13.37
C VAL A 319 -6.16 -19.11 -13.08
N ASN A 320 -4.93 -18.64 -12.91
CA ASN A 320 -3.74 -19.46 -12.68
C ASN A 320 -3.60 -20.62 -13.69
N GLY A 321 -3.81 -20.31 -14.97
CA GLY A 321 -3.75 -21.28 -16.07
C GLY A 321 -4.95 -22.21 -16.21
N LYS A 322 -5.90 -22.22 -15.26
CA LYS A 322 -7.11 -23.07 -15.29
C LYS A 322 -8.29 -22.30 -15.90
N ARG A 323 -9.02 -22.94 -16.83
CA ARG A 323 -10.22 -22.33 -17.45
C ARG A 323 -11.35 -22.18 -16.42
N ILE A 324 -12.06 -21.06 -16.46
CA ILE A 324 -13.30 -20.90 -15.69
C ILE A 324 -14.44 -21.57 -16.45
N GLY A 325 -15.28 -22.37 -15.76
CA GLY A 325 -16.48 -22.99 -16.33
C GLY A 325 -16.34 -24.45 -16.79
N LEU A 326 -15.25 -25.14 -16.45
CA LEU A 326 -15.15 -26.61 -16.51
C LEU A 326 -15.12 -27.16 -15.08
N LEU A 327 -16.31 -27.30 -14.48
CA LEU A 327 -16.59 -28.17 -13.34
C LEU A 327 -17.79 -29.03 -13.69
#